data_AF-A0A3C1V0Z0-F1
#
_entry.id   AF-A0A3C1V0Z0-F1
#
_cell.length_a   1.000
_cell.length_b   1.000
_cell.length_c   1.000
_cell.angle_alpha   90.00
_cell.angle_beta   90.00
_cell.angle_gamma   90.00
#
_symmetry.space_group_name_H-M   'P 1'
#
loop_
_entity.id
_entity.type
_entity.pdbx_description
1 polymer ?
#
loop_
_entity_poly.entity_id
_entity_poly.type
_entity_poly.pdbx_seq_one_letter_code
_entity_poly.pdbx_strand_id
1 'polypeptide(L)'
;MFFKLNHFRLVLFVIGLAIYLGSAGCRKSEQEATHRGTFTTINPDDLCKRITNILKQTQDGRQLSTELQGAWQIVHGILAFGEQFTVLHESVTVPALDYLLEGGTLQGWKLRPGENGIIALVEEGSALGQGHQDQWLGYLSQCGNEGIPLETPLIVGETSATVDDLLRQAQADLHTGQEATWTLMAFATYLHEDEIWEASNGEIWNLSRVIEMELDTDLYSSACGGSHRLYGLATAVNIYRGRHPEASELLPEPWKAAEDTILESIDLSRRFQQADGSFSTQFFERP
;
A
#
# COMPACT_ATOMS: atom_id res chain seq x y z
N MET A 1 -5.78 50.03 -31.62
CA MET A 1 -5.22 51.14 -32.42
C MET A 1 -4.62 52.15 -31.44
N PHE A 2 -3.32 52.43 -31.51
CA PHE A 2 -2.63 53.47 -30.71
C PHE A 2 -3.16 54.86 -31.11
N PHE A 3 -3.07 55.98 -30.38
CA PHE A 3 -2.09 56.61 -29.45
C PHE A 3 -2.90 57.66 -28.62
N LYS A 4 -2.43 58.46 -27.63
CA LYS A 4 -1.09 59.03 -27.37
C LYS A 4 -0.99 59.55 -25.92
N LEU A 5 0.23 59.54 -25.36
CA LEU A 5 0.60 60.25 -24.12
C LEU A 5 0.53 61.78 -24.29
N ASN A 6 0.47 62.49 -23.16
CA ASN A 6 1.12 63.80 -23.02
C ASN A 6 1.95 63.83 -21.72
N HIS A 7 3.10 64.50 -21.77
CA HIS A 7 4.10 64.59 -20.70
C HIS A 7 4.75 65.98 -20.76
N PHE A 8 4.89 66.64 -19.61
CA PHE A 8 5.89 67.66 -19.19
C PHE A 8 5.27 68.58 -18.10
N ARG A 9 5.98 69.23 -17.17
CA ARG A 9 7.21 68.94 -16.37
C ARG A 9 7.51 70.24 -15.60
N LEU A 10 7.51 70.23 -14.26
CA LEU A 10 8.34 71.14 -13.43
C LEU A 10 8.48 70.62 -11.99
N VAL A 11 9.21 71.35 -11.14
CA VAL A 11 10.47 70.82 -10.57
C VAL A 11 10.97 71.71 -9.40
N LEU A 12 11.40 71.08 -8.28
CA LEU A 12 12.21 71.63 -7.15
C LEU A 12 11.54 72.70 -6.21
N PHE A 13 11.96 72.97 -4.96
CA PHE A 13 13.16 72.57 -4.14
C PHE A 13 12.85 72.55 -2.59
N VAL A 14 12.97 71.39 -1.92
CA VAL A 14 13.63 70.99 -0.62
C VAL A 14 13.53 71.78 0.75
N ILE A 15 13.64 71.01 1.86
CA ILE A 15 13.98 71.31 3.31
C ILE A 15 12.83 71.77 4.25
N GLY A 16 12.60 71.24 5.48
CA GLY A 16 13.20 70.07 6.18
C GLY A 16 12.82 69.95 7.69
N LEU A 17 13.19 68.82 8.31
CA LEU A 17 13.31 68.49 9.77
C LEU A 17 12.10 68.61 10.75
N ALA A 18 11.66 67.48 11.35
CA ALA A 18 11.77 67.22 12.81
C ALA A 18 11.24 65.83 13.24
N ILE A 19 11.97 65.22 14.17
CA ILE A 19 11.87 63.88 14.76
C ILE A 19 10.55 63.63 15.54
N TYR A 20 9.98 62.42 15.43
CA TYR A 20 9.41 61.72 16.60
C TYR A 20 9.58 60.20 16.48
N LEU A 21 10.41 59.62 17.35
CA LEU A 21 10.59 58.17 17.48
C LEU A 21 9.53 57.62 18.46
N GLY A 22 8.45 57.05 17.92
CA GLY A 22 7.42 56.34 18.68
C GLY A 22 7.58 54.83 18.57
N SER A 23 8.31 54.21 19.49
CA SER A 23 8.44 52.76 19.58
C SER A 23 7.13 52.12 20.07
N ALA A 24 6.37 51.48 19.19
CA ALA A 24 5.12 50.81 19.53
C ALA A 24 5.10 49.35 19.08
N GLY A 25 5.47 48.45 19.99
CA GLY A 25 4.87 47.11 20.06
C GLY A 25 5.31 46.07 19.02
N CYS A 26 6.52 45.50 19.19
CA CYS A 26 6.68 44.07 18.91
C CYS A 26 5.83 43.28 19.90
N ARG A 27 4.54 43.07 19.57
CA ARG A 27 3.70 42.11 20.28
C ARG A 27 4.25 40.73 19.97
N LYS A 28 5.10 40.19 20.85
CA LYS A 28 5.38 38.76 20.86
C LYS A 28 4.01 38.06 20.92
N SER A 29 3.65 37.35 19.87
CA SER A 29 2.77 36.21 20.05
C SER A 29 3.46 35.34 21.07
N GLU A 30 2.81 35.08 22.20
CA GLU A 30 3.14 33.87 22.94
C GLU A 30 2.88 32.73 21.95
N GLN A 31 3.94 32.10 21.48
CA GLN A 31 3.79 30.73 21.00
C GLN A 31 3.24 29.98 22.21
N GLU A 32 2.02 29.45 22.09
CA GLU A 32 1.51 28.48 23.05
C GLU A 32 2.61 27.45 23.25
N ALA A 33 3.02 27.29 24.51
CA ALA A 33 4.08 26.35 24.85
C ALA A 33 3.65 25.00 24.30
N THR A 34 4.41 24.45 23.34
CA THR A 34 4.16 23.13 22.80
C THR A 34 4.02 22.20 23.98
N HIS A 35 2.83 21.60 24.12
CA HIS A 35 2.54 20.68 25.19
C HIS A 35 3.49 19.48 25.02
N ARG A 36 4.66 19.55 25.65
CA ARG A 36 5.45 18.37 25.98
C ARG A 36 4.63 17.62 27.00
N GLY A 37 3.65 16.87 26.49
CA GLY A 37 3.01 15.81 27.25
C GLY A 37 4.13 14.98 27.84
N THR A 38 4.08 14.76 29.15
CA THR A 38 4.92 13.75 29.79
C THR A 38 4.69 12.46 29.03
N PHE A 39 5.70 11.99 28.29
CA PHE A 39 5.65 10.69 27.63
C PHE A 39 5.36 9.65 28.71
N THR A 40 4.12 9.17 28.74
CA THR A 40 3.72 8.10 29.64
C THR A 40 4.53 6.89 29.23
N THR A 41 5.44 6.46 30.10
CA THR A 41 6.21 5.22 29.88
C THR A 41 5.23 4.06 29.88
N ILE A 42 4.81 3.63 28.69
CA ILE A 42 3.90 2.50 28.52
C ILE A 42 4.66 1.24 28.91
N ASN A 43 4.14 0.48 29.86
CA ASN A 43 4.69 -0.83 30.19
C ASN A 43 4.49 -1.76 28.97
N PRO A 44 5.54 -2.41 28.42
CA PRO A 44 5.40 -3.34 27.30
C PRO A 44 4.32 -4.41 27.52
N ASP A 45 4.18 -4.96 28.73
CA ASP A 45 3.15 -5.95 29.05
C ASP A 45 1.72 -5.39 28.95
N ASP A 46 1.53 -4.11 29.29
CA ASP A 46 0.24 -3.43 29.15
C ASP A 46 -0.05 -3.14 27.68
N LEU A 47 0.96 -2.71 26.92
CA LEU A 47 0.84 -2.51 25.48
C LEU A 47 0.47 -3.82 24.77
N CYS A 48 1.16 -4.92 25.06
CA CYS A 48 0.85 -6.24 24.52
C CYS A 48 -0.58 -6.66 24.86
N LYS A 49 -1.03 -6.54 26.12
CA LYS A 49 -2.41 -6.84 26.51
C LYS A 49 -3.42 -5.99 25.73
N ARG A 50 -3.15 -4.69 25.54
CA ARG A 50 -4.02 -3.79 24.77
C ARG A 50 -4.07 -4.17 23.29
N ILE A 51 -2.95 -4.56 22.70
CA ILE A 51 -2.86 -5.06 21.32
C ILE A 51 -3.66 -6.37 21.19
N THR A 52 -3.43 -7.37 22.06
CA THR A 52 -4.19 -8.64 22.04
C THR A 52 -5.69 -8.40 22.20
N ASN A 53 -6.10 -7.50 23.09
CA ASN A 53 -7.52 -7.18 23.30
C ASN A 53 -8.16 -6.51 22.09
N ILE A 54 -7.48 -5.57 21.40
CA ILE A 54 -8.05 -4.92 20.22
C ILE A 54 -8.05 -5.83 18.98
N LEU A 55 -7.04 -6.70 18.82
CA LEU A 55 -7.04 -7.73 17.79
C LEU A 55 -8.24 -8.67 17.98
N LYS A 56 -8.41 -9.22 19.18
CA LYS A 56 -9.56 -10.08 19.50
C LYS A 56 -10.91 -9.36 19.33
N GLN A 57 -11.03 -8.10 19.77
CA GLN A 57 -12.25 -7.32 19.58
C GLN A 57 -12.54 -7.02 18.10
N THR A 58 -11.51 -6.95 17.25
CA THR A 58 -11.65 -6.71 15.81
C THR A 58 -12.04 -8.00 15.07
N GLN A 59 -11.46 -9.14 15.47
CA GLN A 59 -11.76 -10.47 14.94
C GLN A 59 -13.16 -10.96 15.37
N ASP A 60 -13.41 -11.07 16.68
CA ASP A 60 -14.62 -11.69 17.23
C ASP A 60 -15.77 -10.67 17.40
N GLY A 61 -15.43 -9.44 17.79
CA GLY A 61 -16.39 -8.43 18.25
C GLY A 61 -17.01 -7.58 17.14
N ARG A 62 -16.59 -7.79 15.89
CA ARG A 62 -17.07 -7.11 14.67
C ARG A 62 -17.28 -8.10 13.52
N GLN A 63 -17.96 -9.22 13.82
CA GLN A 63 -18.27 -10.25 12.81
C GLN A 63 -18.90 -9.63 11.55
N LEU A 64 -18.26 -9.88 10.40
CA LEU A 64 -18.78 -9.50 9.09
C LEU A 64 -19.70 -10.61 8.55
N SER A 65 -20.59 -10.28 7.61
CA SER A 65 -21.43 -11.26 6.93
C SER A 65 -21.31 -11.16 5.41
N THR A 66 -21.49 -12.29 4.73
CA THR A 66 -21.49 -12.35 3.26
C THR A 66 -22.70 -11.65 2.64
N GLU A 67 -23.74 -11.37 3.45
CA GLU A 67 -24.97 -10.67 3.05
C GLU A 67 -24.82 -9.14 3.04
N LEU A 68 -23.89 -8.60 3.84
CA LEU A 68 -23.75 -7.15 4.08
C LEU A 68 -22.41 -6.57 3.62
N GLN A 69 -21.32 -7.35 3.70
CA GLN A 69 -19.99 -6.91 3.32
C GLN A 69 -19.59 -7.42 1.94
N GLY A 70 -18.81 -6.61 1.21
CA GLY A 70 -18.17 -7.02 -0.03
C GLY A 70 -16.85 -7.77 0.19
N ALA A 71 -16.34 -8.38 -0.88
CA ALA A 71 -15.06 -9.08 -0.90
C ALA A 71 -13.91 -8.22 -0.41
N TRP A 72 -13.88 -6.93 -0.75
CA TRP A 72 -12.90 -5.98 -0.22
C TRP A 72 -12.79 -6.06 1.31
N GLN A 73 -13.92 -6.00 2.03
CA GLN A 73 -13.93 -5.96 3.49
C GLN A 73 -13.58 -7.32 4.11
N ILE A 74 -14.08 -8.42 3.51
CA ILE A 74 -13.83 -9.77 4.03
C ILE A 74 -12.39 -10.23 3.74
N VAL A 75 -11.84 -9.97 2.55
CA VAL A 75 -10.46 -10.31 2.19
C VAL A 75 -9.44 -9.51 3.02
N HIS A 76 -9.73 -8.26 3.41
CA HIS A 76 -8.89 -7.54 4.37
C HIS A 76 -8.91 -8.16 5.79
N GLY A 77 -10.02 -8.80 6.19
CA GLY A 77 -10.08 -9.60 7.42
C GLY A 77 -9.26 -10.89 7.32
N ILE A 78 -9.31 -11.57 6.18
CA ILE A 78 -8.46 -12.73 5.87
C ILE A 78 -6.98 -12.34 5.87
N LEU A 79 -6.60 -11.22 5.26
CA LEU A 79 -5.23 -10.70 5.27
C LEU A 79 -4.71 -10.46 6.70
N ALA A 80 -5.58 -10.00 7.62
CA ALA A 80 -5.20 -9.68 8.99
C ALA A 80 -5.18 -10.89 9.95
N PHE A 81 -6.05 -11.90 9.73
CA PHE A 81 -6.26 -13.00 10.68
C PHE A 81 -6.13 -14.42 10.07
N GLY A 82 -5.87 -14.52 8.76
CA GLY A 82 -5.70 -15.78 8.02
C GLY A 82 -6.89 -16.73 8.15
N GLU A 83 -6.57 -18.01 8.29
CA GLU A 83 -7.51 -19.12 8.56
C GLU A 83 -8.39 -18.89 9.81
N GLN A 84 -7.95 -18.04 10.75
CA GLN A 84 -8.72 -17.74 11.96
C GLN A 84 -9.81 -16.68 11.73
N PHE A 85 -9.88 -16.08 10.53
CA PHE A 85 -10.96 -15.15 10.21
C PHE A 85 -12.25 -15.91 9.88
N THR A 86 -13.36 -15.51 10.50
CA THR A 86 -14.67 -16.12 10.26
C THR A 86 -15.71 -15.05 9.92
N VAL A 87 -16.70 -15.44 9.12
CA VAL A 87 -17.81 -14.59 8.70
C VAL A 87 -19.13 -15.30 8.85
N LEU A 88 -20.21 -14.52 8.96
CA LEU A 88 -21.58 -15.04 9.01
C LEU A 88 -22.12 -15.24 7.58
N HIS A 89 -22.51 -16.46 7.25
CA HIS A 89 -23.17 -16.83 6.02
C HIS A 89 -24.46 -17.58 6.35
N GLU A 90 -25.63 -17.09 5.92
CA GLU A 90 -26.94 -17.68 6.20
C GLU A 90 -27.17 -18.02 7.70
N SER A 91 -26.78 -17.11 8.60
CA SER A 91 -26.77 -17.29 10.07
C SER A 91 -25.81 -18.34 10.64
N VAL A 92 -24.95 -18.95 9.83
CA VAL A 92 -23.87 -19.86 10.25
C VAL A 92 -22.52 -19.13 10.22
N THR A 93 -21.68 -19.34 11.22
CA THR A 93 -20.30 -18.82 11.20
C THR A 93 -19.40 -19.81 10.45
N VAL A 94 -18.73 -19.35 9.39
CA VAL A 94 -17.86 -20.16 8.53
C VAL A 94 -16.44 -19.55 8.46
N PRO A 95 -15.38 -20.36 8.23
CA PRO A 95 -14.05 -19.83 7.92
C PRO A 95 -14.11 -19.01 6.63
N ALA A 96 -13.58 -17.79 6.67
CA ALA A 96 -13.76 -16.83 5.59
C ALA A 96 -12.91 -17.16 4.36
N LEU A 97 -11.70 -17.69 4.57
CA LEU A 97 -10.81 -18.12 3.51
C LEU A 97 -11.39 -19.34 2.77
N ASP A 98 -11.67 -20.41 3.51
CA ASP A 98 -12.24 -21.64 2.96
C ASP A 98 -13.54 -21.35 2.18
N TYR A 99 -14.45 -20.54 2.74
CA TYR A 99 -15.68 -20.13 2.07
C TYR A 99 -15.42 -19.50 0.68
N LEU A 100 -14.41 -18.64 0.54
CA LEU A 100 -14.09 -18.00 -0.74
C LEU A 100 -13.37 -18.93 -1.72
N LEU A 101 -12.48 -19.79 -1.22
CA LEU A 101 -11.72 -20.74 -2.03
C LEU A 101 -12.59 -21.91 -2.50
N GLU A 102 -13.58 -22.34 -1.72
CA GLU A 102 -14.56 -23.37 -2.08
C GLU A 102 -15.67 -22.86 -3.02
N GLY A 103 -15.56 -21.63 -3.53
CA GLY A 103 -16.49 -21.06 -4.52
C GLY A 103 -17.72 -20.39 -3.91
N GLY A 104 -17.67 -20.02 -2.63
CA GLY A 104 -18.72 -19.28 -1.94
C GLY A 104 -19.06 -17.95 -2.61
N THR A 105 -20.34 -17.62 -2.61
CA THR A 105 -20.84 -16.40 -3.28
C THR A 105 -20.63 -15.18 -2.41
N LEU A 106 -19.76 -14.26 -2.86
CA LEU A 106 -19.55 -12.98 -2.21
C LEU A 106 -19.56 -11.81 -3.20
N GLN A 107 -20.20 -10.70 -2.83
CA GLN A 107 -20.28 -9.52 -3.67
C GLN A 107 -18.88 -8.92 -3.88
N GLY A 108 -18.38 -8.96 -5.13
CA GLY A 108 -17.04 -8.49 -5.49
C GLY A 108 -15.97 -9.60 -5.56
N TRP A 109 -16.28 -10.82 -5.12
CA TRP A 109 -15.42 -11.98 -5.34
C TRP A 109 -15.76 -12.58 -6.72
N LYS A 110 -15.27 -11.93 -7.78
CA LYS A 110 -15.58 -12.29 -9.17
C LYS A 110 -14.36 -12.89 -9.83
N LEU A 111 -14.36 -14.21 -9.94
CA LEU A 111 -13.34 -14.99 -10.64
C LEU A 111 -13.92 -15.60 -11.92
N ARG A 112 -13.09 -15.81 -12.93
CA ARG A 112 -13.44 -16.58 -14.14
C ARG A 112 -12.21 -17.32 -14.69
N PRO A 113 -12.39 -18.40 -15.47
CA PRO A 113 -11.31 -18.94 -16.29
C PRO A 113 -10.75 -17.89 -17.25
N GLY A 114 -9.42 -17.83 -17.35
CA GLY A 114 -8.65 -17.12 -18.37
C GLY A 114 -8.04 -18.07 -19.39
N GLU A 115 -7.09 -17.59 -20.19
CA GLU A 115 -6.38 -18.43 -21.18
C GLU A 115 -5.26 -19.25 -20.53
N ASN A 116 -4.65 -18.76 -19.44
CA ASN A 116 -3.48 -19.36 -18.79
C ASN A 116 -3.74 -19.81 -17.34
N GLY A 117 -4.89 -19.43 -16.77
CA GLY A 117 -5.30 -19.78 -15.41
C GLY A 117 -6.63 -19.15 -15.00
N ILE A 118 -6.68 -18.48 -13.84
CA ILE A 118 -7.88 -17.78 -13.32
C ILE A 118 -7.67 -16.27 -13.34
N ILE A 119 -8.66 -15.54 -13.88
CA ILE A 119 -8.71 -14.07 -13.86
C ILE A 119 -9.64 -13.63 -12.73
N ALA A 120 -9.13 -12.80 -11.82
CA ALA A 120 -9.96 -11.98 -10.94
C ALA A 120 -10.41 -10.71 -11.67
N LEU A 121 -11.71 -10.40 -11.65
CA LEU A 121 -12.25 -9.23 -12.34
C LEU A 121 -12.00 -7.94 -11.54
N VAL A 122 -11.41 -6.95 -12.21
CA VAL A 122 -11.24 -5.60 -11.67
C VAL A 122 -12.58 -4.85 -11.70
N GLU A 123 -12.91 -4.20 -10.58
CA GLU A 123 -14.07 -3.34 -10.39
C GLU A 123 -13.60 -1.94 -9.95
N GLU A 124 -12.98 -1.19 -10.88
CA GLU A 124 -12.44 0.15 -10.61
C GLU A 124 -13.45 1.06 -9.89
N GLY A 125 -13.00 1.73 -8.82
CA GLY A 125 -13.83 2.62 -8.01
C GLY A 125 -14.90 1.92 -7.15
N SER A 126 -14.97 0.59 -7.16
CA SER A 126 -15.85 -0.19 -6.29
C SER A 126 -15.24 -0.38 -4.90
N ALA A 127 -16.08 -0.30 -3.86
CA ALA A 127 -15.71 -0.71 -2.49
C ALA A 127 -16.09 -2.17 -2.18
N LEU A 128 -16.35 -2.97 -3.23
CA LEU A 128 -16.86 -4.34 -3.13
C LEU A 128 -15.90 -5.37 -3.71
N GLY A 129 -15.48 -5.20 -4.97
CA GLY A 129 -14.52 -6.06 -5.68
C GLY A 129 -13.08 -5.53 -5.61
N GLN A 130 -12.14 -6.18 -6.30
CA GLN A 130 -10.77 -5.68 -6.36
C GLN A 130 -10.69 -4.43 -7.24
N GLY A 131 -9.97 -3.41 -6.77
CA GLY A 131 -9.82 -2.14 -7.47
C GLY A 131 -8.71 -2.12 -8.52
N HIS A 132 -7.80 -3.09 -8.47
CA HIS A 132 -6.59 -3.16 -9.31
C HIS A 132 -6.33 -4.60 -9.77
N GLN A 133 -5.49 -4.75 -10.79
CA GLN A 133 -5.04 -6.05 -11.29
C GLN A 133 -4.25 -6.82 -10.21
N ASP A 134 -4.40 -8.15 -10.22
CA ASP A 134 -3.77 -9.12 -9.32
C ASP A 134 -3.95 -8.86 -7.81
N GLN A 135 -4.84 -7.96 -7.39
CA GLN A 135 -4.95 -7.56 -5.99
C GLN A 135 -5.38 -8.69 -5.05
N TRP A 136 -6.29 -9.57 -5.48
CA TRP A 136 -6.61 -10.78 -4.71
C TRP A 136 -5.42 -11.74 -4.58
N LEU A 137 -4.66 -11.94 -5.66
CA LEU A 137 -3.44 -12.76 -5.63
C LEU A 137 -2.38 -12.13 -4.71
N GLY A 138 -2.19 -10.81 -4.80
CA GLY A 138 -1.34 -10.04 -3.91
C GLY A 138 -1.73 -10.22 -2.44
N TYR A 139 -3.01 -10.05 -2.07
CA TYR A 139 -3.44 -10.29 -0.68
C TYR A 139 -3.29 -11.75 -0.24
N LEU A 140 -3.61 -12.74 -1.09
CA LEU A 140 -3.41 -14.16 -0.77
C LEU A 140 -1.91 -14.49 -0.53
N SER A 141 -0.99 -13.85 -1.26
CA SER A 141 0.46 -14.00 -1.03
C SER A 141 0.95 -13.44 0.31
N GLN A 142 0.18 -12.56 0.94
CA GLN A 142 0.53 -11.95 2.23
C GLN A 142 -0.31 -12.52 3.39
N CYS A 143 -1.14 -13.54 3.14
CA CYS A 143 -1.87 -14.25 4.18
C CYS A 143 -0.94 -15.22 4.92
N GLY A 144 -0.71 -14.98 6.22
CA GLY A 144 0.25 -15.74 7.01
C GLY A 144 1.70 -15.24 6.81
N ASN A 145 2.68 -16.12 7.02
CA ASN A 145 4.10 -15.76 6.89
C ASN A 145 4.69 -16.06 5.49
N GLU A 146 4.04 -16.93 4.71
CA GLU A 146 4.57 -17.50 3.46
C GLU A 146 3.56 -17.43 2.30
N GLY A 147 2.41 -16.76 2.52
CA GLY A 147 1.26 -16.77 1.61
C GLY A 147 0.40 -18.03 1.73
N ILE A 148 -0.71 -18.06 0.99
CA ILE A 148 -1.51 -19.28 0.80
C ILE A 148 -0.76 -20.22 -0.16
N PRO A 149 -0.54 -21.51 0.16
CA PRO A 149 0.16 -22.44 -0.72
C PRO A 149 -0.45 -22.48 -2.12
N LEU A 150 0.40 -22.51 -3.16
CA LEU A 150 -0.04 -22.45 -4.56
C LEU A 150 -0.98 -23.59 -4.95
N GLU A 151 -0.77 -24.78 -4.38
CA GLU A 151 -1.58 -25.98 -4.61
C GLU A 151 -2.94 -25.95 -3.89
N THR A 152 -3.22 -24.90 -3.10
CA THR A 152 -4.50 -24.76 -2.39
C THR A 152 -5.65 -24.71 -3.41
N PRO A 153 -6.68 -25.58 -3.30
CA PRO A 153 -7.79 -25.60 -4.23
C PRO A 153 -8.54 -24.27 -4.31
N LEU A 154 -8.99 -23.93 -5.51
CA LEU A 154 -9.80 -22.74 -5.81
C LEU A 154 -10.93 -23.14 -6.77
N ILE A 155 -12.18 -22.98 -6.34
CA ILE A 155 -13.37 -23.32 -7.13
C ILE A 155 -13.92 -22.06 -7.81
N VAL A 156 -14.01 -22.11 -9.14
CA VAL A 156 -14.49 -20.99 -9.98
C VAL A 156 -15.65 -21.47 -10.83
N GLY A 157 -16.87 -21.36 -10.27
CA GLY A 157 -18.07 -21.93 -10.89
C GLY A 157 -17.99 -23.46 -10.93
N GLU A 158 -17.98 -24.04 -12.12
CA GLU A 158 -17.79 -25.50 -12.32
C GLU A 158 -16.30 -25.89 -12.48
N THR A 159 -15.38 -24.91 -12.52
CA THR A 159 -13.94 -25.16 -12.69
C THR A 159 -13.26 -25.39 -11.35
N SER A 160 -12.63 -26.55 -11.19
CA SER A 160 -11.65 -26.79 -10.13
C SER A 160 -10.29 -26.27 -10.60
N ALA A 161 -9.73 -25.32 -9.86
CA ALA A 161 -8.45 -24.68 -10.08
C ALA A 161 -7.65 -24.66 -8.77
N THR A 162 -6.57 -23.89 -8.73
CA THR A 162 -5.67 -23.69 -7.59
C THR A 162 -5.24 -22.23 -7.47
N VAL A 163 -4.56 -21.85 -6.39
CA VAL A 163 -3.95 -20.51 -6.26
C VAL A 163 -2.85 -20.30 -7.32
N ASP A 164 -2.15 -21.36 -7.74
CA ASP A 164 -1.24 -21.37 -8.88
C ASP A 164 -1.88 -20.87 -10.20
N ASP A 165 -3.17 -21.15 -10.42
CA ASP A 165 -3.86 -20.64 -11.62
C ASP A 165 -4.02 -19.11 -11.61
N LEU A 166 -4.07 -18.46 -10.44
CA LEU A 166 -4.00 -16.99 -10.38
C LEU A 166 -2.57 -16.52 -10.72
N LEU A 167 -1.55 -17.19 -10.19
CA LEU A 167 -0.13 -16.85 -10.42
C LEU A 167 0.25 -16.97 -11.91
N ARG A 168 -0.10 -18.09 -12.55
CA ARG A 168 0.15 -18.31 -13.98
C ARG A 168 -0.57 -17.30 -14.88
N GLN A 169 -1.80 -16.94 -14.53
CA GLN A 169 -2.52 -15.91 -15.29
C GLN A 169 -1.83 -14.54 -15.14
N ALA A 170 -1.40 -14.17 -13.94
CA ALA A 170 -0.64 -12.94 -13.70
C ALA A 170 0.72 -12.93 -14.42
N GLN A 171 1.47 -14.04 -14.42
CA GLN A 171 2.71 -14.18 -15.21
C GLN A 171 2.48 -13.97 -16.71
N ALA A 172 1.36 -14.50 -17.21
CA ALA A 172 1.01 -14.48 -18.63
C ALA A 172 0.42 -13.13 -19.10
N ASP A 173 -0.25 -12.38 -18.22
CA ASP A 173 -0.83 -11.07 -18.52
C ASP A 173 0.19 -9.92 -18.36
N LEU A 174 1.34 -10.18 -17.75
CA LEU A 174 2.33 -9.17 -17.40
C LEU A 174 2.96 -8.49 -18.63
N HIS A 175 2.77 -7.16 -18.74
CA HIS A 175 3.34 -6.34 -19.81
C HIS A 175 4.02 -5.06 -19.29
N THR A 176 4.87 -4.45 -20.13
CA THR A 176 5.55 -3.20 -19.79
C THR A 176 4.54 -2.07 -19.54
N GLY A 177 4.77 -1.28 -18.48
CA GLY A 177 4.01 -0.05 -18.18
C GLY A 177 2.65 -0.25 -17.51
N GLN A 178 2.33 -1.47 -17.05
CA GLN A 178 1.22 -1.69 -16.12
C GLN A 178 1.60 -1.28 -14.69
N GLU A 179 0.61 -1.11 -13.82
CA GLU A 179 0.84 -1.10 -12.37
C GLU A 179 0.96 -2.55 -11.88
N ALA A 180 2.17 -2.99 -11.52
CA ALA A 180 2.45 -4.37 -11.10
C ALA A 180 2.61 -4.49 -9.57
N THR A 181 2.11 -3.52 -8.80
CA THR A 181 2.27 -3.45 -7.34
C THR A 181 1.82 -4.72 -6.60
N TRP A 182 0.63 -5.25 -6.88
CA TRP A 182 0.14 -6.49 -6.26
C TRP A 182 0.74 -7.75 -6.87
N THR A 183 1.02 -7.71 -8.18
CA THR A 183 1.76 -8.75 -8.90
C THR A 183 3.15 -8.95 -8.30
N LEU A 184 3.85 -7.87 -7.93
CA LEU A 184 5.15 -7.89 -7.26
C LEU A 184 5.06 -8.50 -5.86
N MET A 185 4.02 -8.20 -5.06
CA MET A 185 3.81 -8.86 -3.75
C MET A 185 3.75 -10.38 -3.93
N ALA A 186 2.98 -10.84 -4.93
CA ALA A 186 2.81 -12.25 -5.21
C ALA A 186 4.08 -12.90 -5.77
N PHE A 187 4.73 -12.28 -6.76
CA PHE A 187 5.91 -12.84 -7.39
C PHE A 187 7.12 -12.87 -6.46
N ALA A 188 7.30 -11.84 -5.63
CA ALA A 188 8.31 -11.86 -4.57
C ALA A 188 8.09 -13.01 -3.58
N THR A 189 6.84 -13.35 -3.29
CA THR A 189 6.48 -14.44 -2.38
C THR A 189 6.73 -15.80 -3.01
N TYR A 190 6.16 -16.04 -4.19
CA TYR A 190 6.04 -17.38 -4.76
C TYR A 190 7.15 -17.77 -5.74
N LEU A 191 7.70 -16.82 -6.50
CA LEU A 191 8.71 -17.12 -7.53
C LEU A 191 10.12 -17.10 -6.95
N HIS A 192 11.04 -17.85 -7.54
CA HIS A 192 12.47 -17.73 -7.23
C HIS A 192 13.07 -16.52 -7.97
N GLU A 193 14.05 -15.83 -7.39
CA GLU A 193 14.55 -14.57 -7.95
C GLU A 193 15.38 -14.72 -9.25
N ASP A 194 15.85 -15.93 -9.57
CA ASP A 194 16.46 -16.28 -10.86
C ASP A 194 15.47 -16.87 -11.88
N GLU A 195 14.18 -16.97 -11.53
CA GLU A 195 13.14 -17.48 -12.41
C GLU A 195 12.90 -16.53 -13.59
N ILE A 196 12.77 -17.13 -14.79
CA ILE A 196 12.53 -16.41 -16.04
C ILE A 196 11.31 -17.04 -16.72
N TRP A 197 10.35 -16.21 -17.12
CA TRP A 197 9.16 -16.63 -17.87
C TRP A 197 8.91 -15.75 -19.10
N GLU A 198 8.07 -16.22 -20.01
CA GLU A 198 7.59 -15.48 -21.17
C GLU A 198 6.10 -15.15 -20.96
N ALA A 199 5.74 -13.87 -21.05
CA ALA A 199 4.34 -13.44 -21.00
C ALA A 199 3.63 -13.67 -22.35
N SER A 200 2.30 -13.64 -22.37
CA SER A 200 1.49 -13.94 -23.57
C SER A 200 1.78 -13.03 -24.78
N ASN A 201 2.38 -11.86 -24.54
CA ASN A 201 2.79 -10.91 -25.57
C ASN A 201 4.22 -11.14 -26.09
N GLY A 202 4.93 -12.17 -25.61
CA GLY A 202 6.31 -12.51 -25.98
C GLY A 202 7.39 -11.71 -25.22
N GLU A 203 7.02 -10.92 -24.22
CA GLU A 203 7.99 -10.27 -23.33
C GLU A 203 8.60 -11.29 -22.35
N ILE A 204 9.93 -11.29 -22.23
CA ILE A 204 10.66 -12.10 -21.25
C ILE A 204 10.79 -11.33 -19.94
N TRP A 205 10.45 -11.98 -18.83
CA TRP A 205 10.40 -11.37 -17.50
C TRP A 205 11.16 -12.21 -16.46
N ASN A 206 11.60 -11.52 -15.42
CA ASN A 206 12.11 -12.07 -14.17
C ASN A 206 11.75 -11.11 -13.03
N LEU A 207 11.96 -11.52 -11.77
CA LEU A 207 11.59 -10.70 -10.61
C LEU A 207 12.31 -9.33 -10.58
N SER A 208 13.58 -9.27 -10.99
CA SER A 208 14.34 -8.02 -11.12
C SER A 208 13.62 -7.01 -12.02
N ARG A 209 13.19 -7.43 -13.21
CA ARG A 209 12.54 -6.54 -14.19
C ARG A 209 11.19 -6.00 -13.68
N VAL A 210 10.49 -6.75 -12.82
CA VAL A 210 9.25 -6.28 -12.16
C VAL A 210 9.57 -5.22 -11.10
N ILE A 211 10.64 -5.42 -10.31
CA ILE A 211 11.11 -4.42 -9.34
C ILE A 211 11.54 -3.13 -10.04
N GLU A 212 12.28 -3.23 -11.15
CA GLU A 212 12.69 -2.08 -11.98
C GLU A 212 11.48 -1.29 -12.50
N MET A 213 10.46 -1.98 -13.03
CA MET A 213 9.26 -1.33 -13.56
C MET A 213 8.45 -0.57 -12.49
N GLU A 214 8.37 -1.12 -11.28
CA GLU A 214 7.76 -0.40 -10.16
C GLU A 214 8.63 0.79 -9.71
N LEU A 215 9.95 0.65 -9.63
CA LEU A 215 10.89 1.73 -9.27
C LEU A 215 10.90 2.90 -10.27
N ASP A 216 10.74 2.64 -11.56
CA ASP A 216 10.66 3.67 -12.61
C ASP A 216 9.40 4.56 -12.48
N THR A 217 8.41 4.16 -11.67
CA THR A 217 7.14 4.86 -11.52
C THR A 217 7.11 5.75 -10.28
N ASP A 218 6.86 7.05 -10.47
CA ASP A 218 6.78 8.05 -9.40
C ASP A 218 5.80 7.65 -8.28
N LEU A 219 6.33 7.53 -7.06
CA LEU A 219 5.57 7.19 -5.85
C LEU A 219 4.55 8.27 -5.48
N TYR A 220 4.88 9.55 -5.67
CA TYR A 220 4.05 10.65 -5.15
C TYR A 220 2.76 10.83 -5.97
N SER A 221 2.80 10.59 -7.28
CA SER A 221 1.60 10.58 -8.14
C SER A 221 0.84 9.25 -8.15
N SER A 222 1.33 8.21 -7.46
CA SER A 222 0.70 6.89 -7.42
C SER A 222 -0.47 6.81 -6.42
N ALA A 223 -1.38 5.85 -6.62
CA ALA A 223 -2.50 5.61 -5.73
C ALA A 223 -2.04 5.38 -4.27
N CYS A 224 -2.79 5.93 -3.31
CA CYS A 224 -2.42 5.93 -1.89
C CYS A 224 -0.98 6.43 -1.61
N GLY A 225 -0.50 7.41 -2.38
CA GLY A 225 0.82 8.02 -2.23
C GLY A 225 1.97 7.03 -2.37
N GLY A 226 1.81 6.00 -3.22
CA GLY A 226 2.81 4.96 -3.44
C GLY A 226 2.96 3.95 -2.30
N SER A 227 2.12 4.02 -1.25
CA SER A 227 2.24 3.17 -0.06
C SER A 227 2.16 1.67 -0.36
N HIS A 228 1.28 1.27 -1.30
CA HIS A 228 1.18 -0.13 -1.74
C HIS A 228 2.41 -0.58 -2.54
N ARG A 229 2.98 0.28 -3.39
CA ARG A 229 4.23 -0.01 -4.11
C ARG A 229 5.39 -0.20 -3.15
N LEU A 230 5.54 0.71 -2.18
CA LEU A 230 6.54 0.57 -1.12
C LEU A 230 6.39 -0.73 -0.33
N TYR A 231 5.15 -1.19 -0.11
CA TYR A 231 4.90 -2.50 0.49
C TYR A 231 5.37 -3.64 -0.43
N GLY A 232 5.04 -3.63 -1.73
CA GLY A 232 5.53 -4.64 -2.69
C GLY A 232 7.06 -4.69 -2.80
N LEU A 233 7.72 -3.52 -2.87
CA LEU A 233 9.18 -3.40 -2.83
C LEU A 233 9.75 -3.94 -1.51
N ALA A 234 9.11 -3.65 -0.37
CA ALA A 234 9.54 -4.16 0.94
C ALA A 234 9.38 -5.68 1.06
N THR A 235 8.30 -6.27 0.52
CA THR A 235 8.14 -7.72 0.41
C THR A 235 9.28 -8.32 -0.42
N ALA A 236 9.59 -7.76 -1.60
CA ALA A 236 10.70 -8.22 -2.44
C ALA A 236 12.07 -8.17 -1.74
N VAL A 237 12.39 -7.08 -1.03
CA VAL A 237 13.64 -6.92 -0.27
C VAL A 237 13.70 -7.87 0.93
N ASN A 238 12.61 -8.02 1.69
CA ASN A 238 12.57 -8.86 2.88
C ASN A 238 12.69 -10.35 2.52
N ILE A 239 12.01 -10.80 1.46
CA ILE A 239 12.08 -12.20 1.04
C ILE A 239 13.44 -12.54 0.43
N TYR A 240 14.03 -11.64 -0.36
CA TYR A 240 15.41 -11.80 -0.83
C TYR A 240 16.38 -11.96 0.36
N ARG A 241 16.28 -11.11 1.39
CA ARG A 241 17.09 -11.24 2.61
C ARG A 241 16.83 -12.53 3.39
N GLY A 242 15.60 -13.02 3.40
CA GLY A 242 15.25 -14.30 4.02
C GLY A 242 15.84 -15.51 3.31
N ARG A 243 15.95 -15.45 1.97
CA ARG A 243 16.55 -16.49 1.13
C ARG A 243 18.09 -16.45 1.12
N HIS A 244 18.68 -15.25 1.26
CA HIS A 244 20.13 -15.01 1.25
C HIS A 244 20.67 -14.48 2.59
N PRO A 245 20.55 -15.22 3.71
CA PRO A 245 21.02 -14.75 5.03
C PRO A 245 22.54 -14.59 5.13
N GLU A 246 23.30 -15.19 4.21
CA GLU A 246 24.75 -15.03 4.06
C GLU A 246 25.17 -13.89 3.11
N ALA A 247 24.23 -13.27 2.39
CA ALA A 247 24.52 -12.05 1.66
C ALA A 247 24.95 -10.95 2.64
N SER A 248 25.86 -10.10 2.19
CA SER A 248 26.23 -8.89 2.92
C SER A 248 25.01 -7.98 3.08
N GLU A 249 25.08 -6.96 3.94
CA GLU A 249 24.11 -5.86 3.97
C GLU A 249 23.94 -5.19 2.58
N LEU A 250 24.91 -5.39 1.68
CA LEU A 250 24.86 -5.04 0.26
C LEU A 250 23.96 -6.01 -0.54
N LEU A 251 22.71 -5.59 -0.77
CA LEU A 251 21.81 -6.17 -1.76
C LEU A 251 22.37 -5.97 -3.19
N PRO A 252 22.05 -6.86 -4.16
CA PRO A 252 22.28 -6.59 -5.58
C PRO A 252 21.25 -5.59 -6.12
N GLU A 253 21.53 -4.99 -7.27
CA GLU A 253 20.48 -4.30 -8.04
C GLU A 253 19.49 -5.32 -8.63
N PRO A 254 18.19 -4.99 -8.72
CA PRO A 254 17.53 -3.73 -8.31
C PRO A 254 17.05 -3.70 -6.85
N TRP A 255 17.24 -4.77 -6.06
CA TRP A 255 16.85 -4.81 -4.64
C TRP A 255 17.53 -3.71 -3.80
N LYS A 256 18.74 -3.30 -4.18
CA LYS A 256 19.47 -2.20 -3.53
C LYS A 256 18.80 -0.84 -3.76
N ALA A 257 18.39 -0.53 -4.99
CA ALA A 257 17.57 0.64 -5.29
C ALA A 257 16.21 0.60 -4.57
N ALA A 258 15.56 -0.57 -4.53
CA ALA A 258 14.32 -0.77 -3.77
C ALA A 258 14.49 -0.47 -2.27
N GLU A 259 15.57 -0.92 -1.65
CA GLU A 259 15.91 -0.56 -0.28
C GLU A 259 16.12 0.95 -0.10
N ASP A 260 16.87 1.62 -0.99
CA ASP A 260 17.12 3.06 -0.85
C ASP A 260 15.80 3.86 -0.89
N THR A 261 14.89 3.51 -1.79
CA THR A 261 13.54 4.09 -1.87
C THR A 261 12.71 3.85 -0.60
N ILE A 262 12.80 2.65 0.00
CA ILE A 262 12.14 2.34 1.28
C ILE A 262 12.74 3.15 2.43
N LEU A 263 14.07 3.26 2.50
CA LEU A 263 14.78 4.00 3.54
C LEU A 263 14.53 5.51 3.46
N GLU A 264 14.47 6.09 2.25
CA GLU A 264 14.06 7.48 2.04
C GLU A 264 12.63 7.70 2.53
N SER A 265 11.70 6.81 2.18
CA SER A 265 10.30 6.88 2.61
C SER A 265 10.14 6.80 4.12
N ILE A 266 10.88 5.90 4.80
CA ILE A 266 10.93 5.81 6.27
C ILE A 266 11.46 7.10 6.90
N ASP A 267 12.50 7.70 6.32
CA ASP A 267 13.07 8.95 6.82
C ASP A 267 12.12 10.15 6.62
N LEU A 268 11.40 10.22 5.49
CA LEU A 268 10.33 11.19 5.25
C LEU A 268 9.18 11.03 6.26
N SER A 269 8.67 9.82 6.48
CA SER A 269 7.62 9.56 7.48
C SER A 269 8.06 9.98 8.89
N ARG A 270 9.33 9.79 9.26
CA ARG A 270 9.89 10.25 10.54
C ARG A 270 10.03 11.77 10.60
N ARG A 271 10.50 12.41 9.52
CA ARG A 271 10.64 13.87 9.40
C ARG A 271 9.31 14.61 9.48
N PHE A 272 8.21 13.98 9.03
CA PHE A 272 6.87 14.58 9.01
C PHE A 272 5.90 14.00 10.06
N GLN A 273 6.39 13.14 10.97
CA GLN A 273 5.62 12.65 12.10
C GLN A 273 5.23 13.81 13.03
N GLN A 274 3.96 13.84 13.43
CA GLN A 274 3.41 14.88 14.29
C GLN A 274 3.83 14.67 15.76
N ALA A 275 3.72 15.73 16.56
CA ALA A 275 4.14 15.71 17.98
C ALA A 275 3.32 14.74 18.86
N ASP A 276 2.14 14.31 18.41
CA ASP A 276 1.30 13.29 19.05
C ASP A 276 1.62 11.85 18.58
N GLY A 277 2.59 11.69 17.66
CA GLY A 277 2.99 10.43 17.06
C GLY A 277 2.22 10.03 15.80
N SER A 278 1.21 10.80 15.38
CA SER A 278 0.49 10.54 14.13
C SER A 278 1.34 10.82 12.88
N PHE A 279 1.04 10.12 11.80
CA PHE A 279 1.67 10.33 10.48
C PHE A 279 0.82 11.25 9.61
N SER A 280 1.44 11.78 8.55
CA SER A 280 0.75 12.66 7.59
C SER A 280 -0.42 11.95 6.91
N THR A 281 -1.55 12.67 6.75
CA THR A 281 -2.66 12.23 5.90
C THR A 281 -2.35 12.39 4.40
N GLN A 282 -1.21 13.01 4.06
CA GLN A 282 -0.63 13.09 2.71
C GLN A 282 0.60 12.17 2.59
N PHE A 283 0.55 10.99 3.22
CA PHE A 283 1.55 9.91 3.10
C PHE A 283 2.98 10.35 3.51
N PHE A 284 3.85 10.58 2.52
CA PHE A 284 5.25 10.97 2.69
C PHE A 284 5.48 12.47 2.53
N GLU A 285 4.42 13.26 2.40
CA GLU A 285 4.47 14.72 2.37
C GLU A 285 4.11 15.37 3.72
N ARG A 286 4.46 16.64 3.87
CA ARG A 286 4.13 17.44 5.05
C ARG A 286 2.66 17.90 5.00
N PRO A 287 1.88 17.78 6.11
CA PRO A 287 0.55 18.39 6.24
C PRO A 287 0.53 19.92 6.15
#